data_AF-A0A958T5C0-F1
#
_entry.id   AF-A0A958T5C0-F1
#
_cell.length_a   1.000
_cell.length_b   1.000
_cell.length_c   1.000
_cell.angle_alpha   90.00
_cell.angle_beta   90.00
_cell.angle_gamma   90.00
#
_symmetry.space_group_name_H-M   'P 1'
#
loop_
_entity.id
_entity.type
_entity.pdbx_description
1 polymer ?
#
loop_
_entity_poly.entity_id
_entity_poly.type
_entity_poly.pdbx_seq_one_letter_code
_entity_poly.pdbx_strand_id
1 'polypeptide(L)'
;MLQNLLANLYWQYFQQNRYRFYDRTNTGEKVDDTDFRTWDLETLFGEIDNLFKASLKNEKTLQAIDLSTIKELLIIKEESREFHPTLYDFLSHNALNFYQTDESSITQPAYKFEIDNPDYLCQAEMFSQMVLTSEDSTSTLLQALKIYQNLTQFHLNDKSPEALTQLNIERLRFVKQNARFDAVDSLYLETLQNEKNKFNDPNNIAPYDFEIAYLYYQQGHQYTEETPEHRWKLK
;
A
#
# COMPACT_ATOMS: atom_id res chain seq x y z
N MET A 1 13.08 -9.12 -9.83
CA MET A 1 11.95 -9.74 -10.56
C MET A 1 11.65 -11.16 -10.06
N LEU A 2 12.53 -12.17 -10.25
CA LEU A 2 12.24 -13.55 -9.84
C LEU A 2 11.85 -13.71 -8.36
N GLN A 3 12.54 -13.03 -7.45
CA GLN A 3 12.20 -13.02 -6.02
C GLN A 3 10.78 -12.49 -5.76
N ASN A 4 10.36 -11.46 -6.48
CA ASN A 4 9.02 -10.89 -6.35
C ASN A 4 7.94 -11.84 -6.87
N LEU A 5 8.19 -12.50 -8.00
CA LEU A 5 7.28 -13.51 -8.55
C LEU A 5 7.14 -14.70 -7.59
N LEU A 6 8.24 -15.15 -6.98
CA LEU A 6 8.22 -16.23 -6.00
C LEU A 6 7.46 -15.82 -4.72
N ALA A 7 7.72 -14.61 -4.21
CA ALA A 7 6.98 -14.06 -3.06
C ALA A 7 5.47 -13.98 -3.37
N ASN A 8 5.11 -13.51 -4.56
CA ASN A 8 3.72 -13.41 -4.99
C ASN A 8 3.07 -14.80 -5.13
N LEU A 9 3.79 -15.80 -5.64
CA LEU A 9 3.33 -17.20 -5.70
C LEU A 9 3.02 -17.73 -4.29
N TYR A 10 3.95 -17.56 -3.35
CA TYR A 10 3.77 -17.99 -1.96
C TYR A 10 2.57 -17.29 -1.32
N TRP A 11 2.45 -15.98 -1.54
CA TRP A 11 1.34 -15.19 -1.05
C TRP A 11 0.00 -15.66 -1.62
N GLN A 12 -0.10 -15.83 -2.93
CA GLN A 12 -1.33 -16.32 -3.59
C GLN A 12 -1.71 -17.72 -3.10
N TYR A 13 -0.73 -18.60 -2.92
CA TYR A 13 -0.98 -19.93 -2.39
C TYR A 13 -1.54 -19.86 -0.96
N PHE A 14 -0.95 -19.03 -0.10
CA PHE A 14 -1.47 -18.80 1.24
C PHE A 14 -2.91 -18.27 1.19
N GLN A 15 -3.18 -17.23 0.40
CA GLN A 15 -4.51 -16.62 0.27
C GLN A 15 -5.58 -17.66 -0.13
N GLN A 16 -5.25 -18.57 -1.04
CA GLN A 16 -6.16 -19.64 -1.49
C GLN A 16 -6.33 -20.79 -0.49
N ASN A 17 -5.40 -20.92 0.47
CA ASN A 17 -5.35 -22.06 1.39
C ASN A 17 -5.33 -21.63 2.87
N ARG A 18 -5.75 -20.39 3.20
CA ARG A 18 -5.69 -19.80 4.55
C ARG A 18 -6.13 -20.76 5.67
N TYR A 19 -7.27 -21.41 5.49
CA TYR A 19 -7.82 -22.37 6.46
C TYR A 19 -6.82 -23.47 6.84
N ARG A 20 -6.02 -23.97 5.89
CA ARG A 20 -5.03 -25.03 6.13
C ARG A 20 -3.83 -24.55 6.93
N PHE A 21 -3.55 -23.26 6.94
CA PHE A 21 -2.43 -22.69 7.68
C PHE A 21 -2.82 -22.38 9.13
N TYR A 22 -4.08 -22.01 9.37
CA TYR A 22 -4.59 -21.75 10.72
C TYR A 22 -4.69 -23.02 11.59
N ASP A 23 -4.83 -24.19 10.96
CA ASP A 23 -4.83 -25.48 11.67
C ASP A 23 -3.41 -26.02 11.98
N ARG A 24 -2.34 -25.27 11.64
CA ARG A 24 -0.96 -25.73 11.83
C ARG A 24 -0.38 -25.26 13.15
N THR A 25 0.38 -26.15 13.78
CA THR A 25 1.26 -25.80 14.91
C THR A 25 2.52 -25.11 14.41
N ASN A 26 2.97 -24.07 15.10
CA ASN A 26 4.27 -23.44 14.85
C ASN A 26 5.38 -24.47 15.06
N THR A 27 6.24 -24.63 14.06
CA THR A 27 7.32 -25.64 14.07
C THR A 27 8.67 -25.06 14.46
N GLY A 28 8.81 -23.73 14.56
CA GLY A 28 10.04 -23.01 14.93
C GLY A 28 11.16 -23.06 13.88
N GLU A 29 11.15 -24.08 13.01
CA GLU A 29 12.06 -24.26 11.88
C GLU A 29 11.29 -24.79 10.66
N LYS A 30 11.89 -24.63 9.46
CA LYS A 30 11.32 -25.19 8.22
C LYS A 30 11.30 -26.72 8.32
N VAL A 31 10.09 -27.30 8.26
CA VAL A 31 9.91 -28.77 8.21
C VAL A 31 10.58 -29.38 6.97
N ASP A 32 10.57 -28.65 5.84
CA ASP A 32 11.26 -28.99 4.60
C ASP A 32 11.84 -27.71 4.00
N ASP A 33 13.14 -27.64 3.71
CA ASP A 33 13.77 -26.41 3.20
C ASP A 33 13.26 -25.94 1.83
N THR A 34 12.61 -26.82 1.08
CA THR A 34 12.21 -26.61 -0.32
C THR A 34 10.70 -26.58 -0.51
N ASP A 35 9.94 -27.34 0.28
CA ASP A 35 8.49 -27.40 0.17
C ASP A 35 7.79 -26.43 1.13
N PHE A 36 7.58 -25.19 0.64
CA PHE A 36 6.90 -24.13 1.39
C PHE A 36 5.47 -24.49 1.84
N ARG A 37 4.85 -25.52 1.24
CA ARG A 37 3.51 -25.98 1.63
C ARG A 37 3.53 -26.70 2.98
N THR A 38 4.70 -27.04 3.51
CA THR A 38 4.87 -27.66 4.83
C THR A 38 5.13 -26.64 5.95
N TRP A 39 5.47 -25.40 5.59
CA TRP A 39 5.89 -24.38 6.55
C TRP A 39 4.73 -23.90 7.42
N ASP A 40 5.06 -23.53 8.65
CA ASP A 40 4.17 -22.75 9.50
C ASP A 40 3.99 -21.31 8.97
N LEU A 41 3.01 -20.62 9.54
CA LEU A 41 2.58 -19.30 9.08
C LEU A 41 3.69 -18.25 9.23
N GLU A 42 4.41 -18.27 10.36
CA GLU A 42 5.46 -17.31 10.67
C GLU A 42 6.65 -17.47 9.71
N THR A 43 7.06 -18.71 9.46
CA THR A 43 8.13 -19.04 8.52
C THR A 43 7.76 -18.64 7.09
N LEU A 44 6.54 -18.93 6.65
CA LEU A 44 6.07 -18.55 5.32
C LEU A 44 6.06 -17.04 5.12
N PHE A 45 5.54 -16.28 6.09
CA PHE A 45 5.48 -14.83 6.00
C PHE A 45 6.86 -14.18 6.08
N GLY A 46 7.75 -14.71 6.92
CA GLY A 46 9.14 -14.27 6.98
C GLY A 46 9.86 -14.47 5.65
N GLU A 47 9.63 -15.59 4.96
CA GLU A 47 10.21 -15.81 3.62
C GLU A 47 9.62 -14.85 2.57
N ILE A 48 8.30 -14.63 2.58
CA ILE A 48 7.63 -13.68 1.68
C ILE A 48 8.19 -12.27 1.86
N ASP A 49 8.31 -11.80 3.12
CA ASP A 49 8.91 -10.50 3.47
C ASP A 49 10.35 -10.37 2.95
N ASN A 50 11.19 -11.38 3.24
CA ASN A 50 12.59 -11.41 2.77
C ASN A 50 12.69 -11.35 1.24
N LEU A 51 11.87 -12.12 0.53
CA LEU A 51 11.85 -12.13 -0.93
C LEU A 51 11.38 -10.79 -1.51
N PHE A 52 10.34 -10.17 -0.95
CA PHE A 52 9.90 -8.86 -1.39
C PHE A 52 10.96 -7.78 -1.14
N LYS A 53 11.54 -7.72 0.06
CA LYS A 53 12.65 -6.80 0.38
C LYS A 53 13.83 -6.98 -0.56
N ALA A 54 14.25 -8.22 -0.81
CA ALA A 54 15.34 -8.51 -1.74
C ALA A 54 15.00 -8.06 -3.17
N SER A 55 13.73 -8.22 -3.57
CA SER A 55 13.27 -7.87 -4.92
C SER A 55 13.31 -6.38 -5.23
N LEU A 56 13.31 -5.52 -4.20
CA LEU A 56 13.29 -4.06 -4.31
C LEU A 56 14.67 -3.40 -4.06
N LYS A 57 15.70 -4.18 -3.69
CA LYS A 57 17.02 -3.67 -3.24
C LYS A 57 17.75 -2.76 -4.26
N ASN A 58 17.57 -2.98 -5.57
CA ASN A 58 18.27 -2.25 -6.63
C ASN A 58 17.39 -1.12 -7.21
N GLU A 59 16.84 -0.26 -6.36
CA GLU A 59 15.80 0.74 -6.71
C GLU A 59 16.11 1.52 -7.99
N LYS A 60 17.27 2.17 -8.07
CA LYS A 60 17.67 2.97 -9.24
C LYS A 60 17.67 2.18 -10.56
N THR A 61 18.11 0.92 -10.53
CA THR A 61 18.11 0.07 -11.71
C THR A 61 16.69 -0.32 -12.10
N LEU A 62 15.84 -0.63 -11.12
CA LEU A 62 14.45 -1.00 -11.36
C LEU A 62 13.63 0.18 -11.89
N GLN A 63 13.88 1.39 -11.37
CA GLN A 63 13.26 2.64 -11.81
C GLN A 63 13.65 3.02 -13.25
N ALA A 64 14.81 2.59 -13.72
CA ALA A 64 15.27 2.86 -15.09
C ALA A 64 14.68 1.91 -16.15
N ILE A 65 14.04 0.82 -15.74
CA ILE A 65 13.46 -0.17 -16.64
C ILE A 65 11.99 0.19 -16.90
N ASP A 66 11.71 0.70 -18.09
CA ASP A 66 10.33 0.91 -18.56
C ASP A 66 9.61 -0.44 -18.68
N LEU A 67 8.45 -0.54 -18.02
CA LEU A 67 7.61 -1.73 -17.99
C LEU A 67 7.15 -2.16 -19.39
N SER A 68 7.05 -1.21 -20.33
CA SER A 68 6.70 -1.46 -21.73
C SER A 68 7.68 -2.41 -22.43
N THR A 69 8.95 -2.41 -22.01
CA THR A 69 10.02 -3.23 -22.60
C THR A 69 9.94 -4.71 -22.23
N ILE A 70 9.17 -5.05 -21.19
CA ILE A 70 9.01 -6.42 -20.67
C ILE A 70 7.56 -6.89 -20.70
N LYS A 71 6.71 -6.21 -21.49
CA LYS A 71 5.26 -6.48 -21.60
C LYS A 71 4.91 -7.93 -21.99
N GLU A 72 5.78 -8.60 -22.74
CA GLU A 72 5.53 -9.99 -23.17
C GLU A 72 5.72 -10.99 -22.02
N LEU A 73 6.44 -10.59 -20.97
CA LEU A 73 6.70 -11.41 -19.79
C LEU A 73 5.64 -11.22 -18.69
N LEU A 74 4.76 -10.22 -18.84
CA LEU A 74 3.84 -9.79 -17.79
C LEU A 74 2.40 -9.70 -18.33
N ILE A 75 1.46 -10.38 -17.66
CA ILE A 75 0.03 -10.20 -17.91
C ILE A 75 -0.41 -8.96 -17.13
N ILE A 76 -0.35 -7.79 -17.77
CA ILE A 76 -0.74 -6.51 -17.19
C ILE A 76 -1.99 -5.99 -17.90
N LYS A 77 -2.95 -5.46 -17.14
CA LYS A 77 -4.09 -4.74 -17.72
C LYS A 77 -3.57 -3.44 -18.37
N GLU A 78 -3.85 -3.26 -19.65
CA GLU A 78 -3.21 -2.20 -20.46
C GLU A 78 -3.38 -0.79 -19.89
N GLU A 79 -4.51 -0.53 -19.23
CA GLU A 79 -4.86 0.73 -18.55
C GLU A 79 -4.05 1.02 -17.27
N SER A 80 -3.41 0.03 -16.65
CA SER A 80 -2.64 0.26 -15.40
C SER A 80 -1.21 0.74 -15.65
N ARG A 81 -0.76 0.79 -16.92
CA ARG A 81 0.63 1.12 -17.27
C ARG A 81 0.94 2.60 -17.13
N GLU A 82 -0.05 3.45 -17.39
CA GLU A 82 0.07 4.91 -17.24
C GLU A 82 0.41 5.30 -15.81
N PHE A 83 -0.10 4.54 -14.84
CA PHE A 83 0.09 4.79 -13.41
C PHE A 83 1.26 4.00 -12.80
N HIS A 84 1.78 3.00 -13.52
CA HIS A 84 2.89 2.14 -13.08
C HIS A 84 3.92 1.95 -14.22
N PRO A 85 4.66 3.01 -14.59
CA PRO A 85 5.46 3.01 -15.81
C PRO A 85 6.71 2.11 -15.77
N THR A 86 7.21 1.74 -14.58
CA THR A 86 8.50 1.06 -14.44
C THR A 86 8.39 -0.33 -13.82
N LEU A 87 9.46 -1.11 -13.96
CA LEU A 87 9.59 -2.37 -13.23
C LEU A 87 9.59 -2.13 -11.71
N TYR A 88 10.11 -0.99 -11.23
CA TYR A 88 10.05 -0.67 -9.80
C TYR A 88 8.61 -0.55 -9.32
N ASP A 89 7.74 0.11 -10.10
CA ASP A 89 6.32 0.27 -9.77
C ASP A 89 5.64 -1.09 -9.71
N PHE A 90 5.80 -1.91 -10.74
CA PHE A 90 5.21 -3.24 -10.77
C PHE A 90 5.61 -4.11 -9.58
N LEU A 91 6.91 -4.18 -9.26
CA LEU A 91 7.39 -5.01 -8.15
C LEU A 91 6.94 -4.45 -6.79
N SER A 92 6.89 -3.13 -6.65
CA SER A 92 6.46 -2.46 -5.42
C SER A 92 4.97 -2.68 -5.16
N HIS A 93 4.11 -2.60 -6.18
CA HIS A 93 2.68 -2.86 -6.03
C HIS A 93 2.37 -4.33 -5.71
N ASN A 94 3.16 -5.27 -6.24
CA ASN A 94 3.07 -6.68 -5.80
C ASN A 94 3.41 -6.84 -4.31
N ALA A 95 4.42 -6.12 -3.82
CA ALA A 95 4.78 -6.13 -2.41
C ALA A 95 3.71 -5.45 -1.54
N LEU A 96 3.11 -4.34 -2.02
CA LEU A 96 2.00 -3.66 -1.33
C LEU A 96 0.79 -4.59 -1.14
N ASN A 97 0.44 -5.44 -2.11
CA ASN A 97 -0.64 -6.42 -1.96
C ASN A 97 -0.45 -7.36 -0.76
N PHE A 98 0.80 -7.65 -0.38
CA PHE A 98 1.13 -8.40 0.82
C PHE A 98 1.09 -7.50 2.07
N TYR A 99 1.84 -6.39 2.06
CA TYR A 99 2.01 -5.54 3.25
C TYR A 99 0.75 -4.78 3.68
N GLN A 100 -0.21 -4.56 2.78
CA GLN A 100 -1.49 -3.92 3.10
C GLN A 100 -2.50 -4.85 3.76
N THR A 101 -2.22 -6.16 3.79
CA THR A 101 -3.15 -7.13 4.39
C THR A 101 -2.96 -7.18 5.89
N ASP A 102 -4.04 -6.96 6.64
CA ASP A 102 -4.06 -7.24 8.07
C ASP A 102 -4.21 -8.76 8.27
N GLU A 103 -3.30 -9.38 9.01
CA GLU A 103 -3.35 -10.80 9.36
C GLU A 103 -3.31 -10.94 10.88
N SER A 104 -4.49 -11.13 11.46
CA SER A 104 -4.70 -11.24 12.91
C SER A 104 -4.13 -12.52 13.52
N SER A 105 -3.74 -13.48 12.69
CA SER A 105 -3.35 -14.83 13.12
C SER A 105 -1.86 -14.97 13.43
N ILE A 106 -1.07 -13.91 13.23
CA ILE A 106 0.35 -13.87 13.58
C ILE A 106 0.49 -13.10 14.89
N THR A 107 1.29 -13.64 15.81
CA THR A 107 1.60 -13.00 17.09
C THR A 107 2.19 -11.61 16.85
N GLN A 108 1.51 -10.59 17.36
CA GLN A 108 1.96 -9.21 17.20
C GLN A 108 2.88 -8.82 18.37
N PRO A 109 3.95 -8.04 18.12
CA PRO A 109 4.83 -7.56 19.18
C PRO A 109 4.08 -6.58 20.09
N ALA A 110 4.52 -6.49 21.36
CA ALA A 110 3.93 -5.56 22.33
C ALA A 110 4.06 -4.08 21.91
N TYR A 111 5.08 -3.75 21.11
CA TYR A 111 5.35 -2.42 20.57
C TYR A 111 5.00 -2.36 19.08
N LYS A 112 3.83 -2.89 18.71
CA LYS A 112 3.36 -2.89 17.33
C LYS A 112 3.34 -1.46 16.79
N PHE A 113 3.85 -1.28 15.58
CA PHE A 113 3.73 0.00 14.89
C PHE A 113 2.26 0.32 14.56
N GLU A 114 1.84 1.53 14.87
CA GLU A 114 0.53 2.07 14.55
C GLU A 114 0.64 3.40 13.80
N ILE A 115 -0.40 3.74 13.04
CA ILE A 115 -0.53 5.03 12.37
C ILE A 115 -1.36 5.94 13.29
N ASP A 116 -0.74 6.43 14.35
CA ASP A 116 -1.37 7.22 15.42
C ASP A 116 -1.07 8.71 15.34
N ASN A 117 -0.17 9.12 14.43
CA ASN A 117 0.16 10.53 14.18
C ASN A 117 -0.66 11.09 12.98
N PRO A 118 -1.43 12.18 13.15
CA PRO A 118 -2.09 12.88 12.06
C PRO A 118 -1.19 13.25 10.88
N ASP A 119 0.12 13.46 11.11
CA ASP A 119 1.08 13.84 10.06
C ASP A 119 1.17 12.81 8.93
N TYR A 120 0.75 11.55 9.12
CA TYR A 120 0.70 10.57 8.03
C TYR A 120 -0.29 10.96 6.92
N LEU A 121 -1.31 11.76 7.23
CA LEU A 121 -2.22 12.40 6.26
C LEU A 121 -1.71 13.80 5.87
N CYS A 122 -0.52 13.85 5.30
CA CYS A 122 0.07 15.08 4.76
C CYS A 122 0.23 15.01 3.24
N GLN A 123 0.62 16.13 2.63
CA GLN A 123 0.90 16.20 1.20
C GLN A 123 2.08 15.30 0.79
N ALA A 124 2.12 14.89 -0.47
CA ALA A 124 3.09 13.95 -1.05
C ALA A 124 4.55 14.38 -0.79
N GLU A 125 4.87 15.66 -0.91
CA GLU A 125 6.22 16.20 -0.69
C GLU A 125 6.62 16.06 0.78
N MET A 126 5.72 16.39 1.70
CA MET A 126 5.96 16.25 3.15
C MET A 126 6.15 14.78 3.52
N PHE A 127 5.29 13.91 3.01
CA PHE A 127 5.36 12.47 3.24
C PHE A 127 6.66 11.88 2.68
N SER A 128 7.11 12.34 1.51
CA SER A 128 8.36 11.88 0.90
C SER A 128 9.58 12.10 1.79
N GLN A 129 9.54 13.09 2.71
CA GLN A 129 10.65 13.44 3.61
C GLN A 129 10.42 12.98 5.05
N MET A 130 9.30 12.32 5.33
CA MET A 130 8.95 11.87 6.68
C MET A 130 9.93 10.79 7.18
N VAL A 131 10.32 10.86 8.45
CA VAL A 131 11.15 9.82 9.05
C VAL A 131 10.27 8.67 9.52
N LEU A 132 10.36 7.53 8.87
CA LEU A 132 9.59 6.32 9.19
C LEU A 132 10.42 5.36 10.05
N THR A 133 10.27 5.45 11.37
CA THR A 133 10.98 4.60 12.35
C THR A 133 10.02 3.83 13.24
N SER A 134 10.41 2.61 13.59
CA SER A 134 9.74 1.78 14.59
C SER A 134 10.75 0.83 15.22
N GLU A 135 10.52 0.45 16.47
CA GLU A 135 11.20 -0.70 17.09
C GLU A 135 10.71 -2.03 16.49
N ASP A 136 9.46 -2.06 16.03
CA ASP A 136 8.86 -3.16 15.28
C ASP A 136 9.32 -3.14 13.82
N SER A 137 10.45 -3.79 13.57
CA SER A 137 11.03 -3.94 12.22
C SER A 137 10.24 -4.89 11.30
N THR A 138 9.35 -5.72 11.84
CA THR A 138 8.55 -6.70 11.09
C THR A 138 7.14 -6.20 10.77
N SER A 139 6.78 -4.99 11.22
CA SER A 139 5.51 -4.35 10.89
C SER A 139 5.26 -4.23 9.39
N THR A 140 4.20 -4.90 8.92
CA THR A 140 3.74 -4.80 7.54
C THR A 140 3.25 -3.38 7.20
N LEU A 141 2.58 -2.70 8.15
CA LEU A 141 2.17 -1.29 8.00
C LEU A 141 3.37 -0.38 7.74
N LEU A 142 4.44 -0.53 8.50
CA LEU A 142 5.66 0.26 8.30
C LEU A 142 6.31 -0.05 6.94
N GLN A 143 6.37 -1.32 6.52
CA GLN A 143 6.91 -1.68 5.22
C GLN A 143 6.07 -1.10 4.07
N ALA A 144 4.74 -1.13 4.18
CA ALA A 144 3.85 -0.50 3.21
C ALA A 144 4.10 1.02 3.10
N LEU A 145 4.20 1.72 4.24
CA LEU A 145 4.51 3.16 4.26
C LEU A 145 5.87 3.47 3.63
N LYS A 146 6.90 2.65 3.88
CA LYS A 146 8.22 2.81 3.26
C LYS A 146 8.17 2.63 1.74
N ILE A 147 7.42 1.64 1.25
CA ILE A 147 7.23 1.45 -0.19
C ILE A 147 6.50 2.65 -0.80
N TYR A 148 5.41 3.11 -0.18
CA TYR A 148 4.71 4.33 -0.63
C TYR A 148 5.65 5.54 -0.63
N GLN A 149 6.49 5.69 0.38
CA GLN A 149 7.43 6.81 0.48
C GLN A 149 8.47 6.75 -0.65
N ASN A 150 9.06 5.59 -0.92
CA ASN A 150 10.07 5.45 -1.96
C ASN A 150 9.47 5.66 -3.37
N LEU A 151 8.25 5.14 -3.62
CA LEU A 151 7.52 5.41 -4.86
C LEU A 151 7.15 6.90 -4.98
N THR A 152 6.76 7.55 -3.89
CA THR A 152 6.44 8.99 -3.88
C THR A 152 7.69 9.81 -4.20
N GLN A 153 8.82 9.52 -3.55
CA GLN A 153 10.11 10.16 -3.84
C GLN A 153 10.53 9.98 -5.30
N PHE A 154 10.27 8.80 -5.88
CA PHE A 154 10.54 8.51 -7.28
C PHE A 154 9.68 9.39 -8.20
N HIS A 155 8.37 9.29 -8.09
CA HIS A 155 7.42 9.98 -8.98
C HIS A 155 7.29 11.49 -8.76
N LEU A 156 7.77 12.03 -7.64
CA LEU A 156 7.89 13.48 -7.45
C LEU A 156 8.81 14.15 -8.49
N ASN A 157 9.70 13.38 -9.12
CA ASN A 157 10.61 13.88 -10.15
C ASN A 157 10.10 13.65 -11.58
N ASP A 158 8.93 13.03 -11.74
CA ASP A 158 8.37 12.74 -13.05
C ASP A 158 7.94 14.03 -13.75
N LYS A 159 8.05 14.03 -15.08
CA LYS A 159 7.58 15.16 -15.89
C LYS A 159 6.06 15.26 -15.88
N SER A 160 5.39 14.13 -15.72
CA SER A 160 3.94 14.01 -15.76
C SER A 160 3.44 13.46 -14.42
N PRO A 161 2.40 14.05 -13.80
CA PRO A 161 2.05 13.76 -12.42
C PRO A 161 1.04 12.62 -12.25
N GLU A 162 0.69 11.88 -13.31
CA GLU A 162 -0.38 10.87 -13.28
C GLU A 162 -0.04 9.71 -12.35
N ALA A 163 1.19 9.16 -12.44
CA ALA A 163 1.66 8.09 -11.57
C ALA A 163 1.73 8.54 -10.11
N LEU A 164 2.25 9.75 -9.84
CA LEU A 164 2.27 10.33 -8.51
C LEU A 164 0.84 10.52 -7.96
N THR A 165 -0.08 11.03 -8.77
CA THR A 165 -1.46 11.30 -8.36
C THR A 165 -2.16 10.03 -7.92
N GLN A 166 -2.09 8.98 -8.74
CA GLN A 166 -2.72 7.70 -8.43
C GLN A 166 -2.10 7.05 -7.18
N LEU A 167 -0.76 7.00 -7.12
CA LEU A 167 -0.04 6.48 -5.95
C LEU A 167 -0.40 7.23 -4.67
N ASN A 168 -0.51 8.56 -4.75
CA ASN A 168 -0.77 9.40 -3.61
C ASN A 168 -2.18 9.16 -3.03
N ILE A 169 -3.17 8.99 -3.89
CA ILE A 169 -4.53 8.62 -3.49
C ILE A 169 -4.54 7.24 -2.82
N GLU A 170 -3.83 6.26 -3.37
CA GLU A 170 -3.70 4.93 -2.77
C GLU A 170 -3.05 5.00 -1.37
N ARG A 171 -1.95 5.73 -1.24
CA ARG A 171 -1.29 5.99 0.04
C ARG A 171 -2.26 6.62 1.04
N LEU A 172 -2.94 7.69 0.65
CA LEU A 172 -3.86 8.39 1.55
C LEU A 172 -5.00 7.47 2.00
N ARG A 173 -5.58 6.69 1.09
CA ARG A 173 -6.61 5.67 1.44
C ARG A 173 -6.06 4.64 2.43
N PHE A 174 -4.85 4.15 2.18
CA PHE A 174 -4.19 3.20 3.06
C PHE A 174 -3.99 3.77 4.48
N VAL A 175 -3.50 5.01 4.59
CA VAL A 175 -3.34 5.70 5.87
C VAL A 175 -4.69 5.88 6.56
N LYS A 176 -5.71 6.37 5.84
CA LYS A 176 -7.08 6.55 6.38
C LYS A 176 -7.65 5.26 6.96
N GLN A 177 -7.50 4.14 6.25
CA GLN A 177 -8.03 2.85 6.68
C GLN A 177 -7.34 2.31 7.94
N ASN A 178 -6.07 2.66 8.15
CA ASN A 178 -5.23 2.13 9.23
C ASN A 178 -4.97 3.15 10.35
N ALA A 179 -5.51 4.36 10.25
CA ALA A 179 -5.34 5.43 11.23
C ALA A 179 -5.90 5.05 12.61
N ARG A 180 -5.22 5.51 13.66
CA ARG A 180 -5.57 5.33 15.09
C ARG A 180 -5.57 6.67 15.83
N PHE A 181 -6.09 7.70 15.18
CA PHE A 181 -6.24 9.04 15.73
C PHE A 181 -7.61 9.63 15.37
N ASP A 182 -8.02 10.70 16.02
CA ASP A 182 -9.31 11.35 15.80
C ASP A 182 -9.33 12.23 14.53
N ALA A 183 -10.51 12.60 14.06
CA ALA A 183 -10.69 13.53 12.92
C ALA A 183 -10.05 13.08 11.59
N VAL A 184 -9.80 11.77 11.40
CA VAL A 184 -9.21 11.17 10.18
C VAL A 184 -9.91 11.66 8.92
N ASP A 185 -11.24 11.62 8.87
CA ASP A 185 -12.02 12.00 7.68
C ASP A 185 -11.86 13.49 7.31
N SER A 186 -11.80 14.38 8.31
CA SER A 186 -11.63 15.81 8.10
C SER A 186 -10.23 16.12 7.56
N LEU A 187 -9.20 15.52 8.16
CA LEU A 187 -7.82 15.71 7.71
C LEU A 187 -7.62 15.11 6.32
N TYR A 188 -8.15 13.91 6.08
CA TYR A 188 -8.13 13.26 4.77
C TYR A 188 -8.73 14.14 3.67
N LEU A 189 -9.91 14.72 3.92
CA LEU A 189 -10.57 15.64 3.00
C LEU A 189 -9.71 16.88 2.73
N GLU A 190 -9.17 17.49 3.78
CA GLU A 190 -8.30 18.67 3.66
C GLU A 190 -7.05 18.35 2.82
N THR A 191 -6.40 17.21 3.07
CA THR A 191 -5.23 16.78 2.29
C THR A 191 -5.59 16.59 0.82
N LEU A 192 -6.70 15.92 0.50
CA LEU A 192 -7.14 15.72 -0.89
C LEU A 192 -7.41 17.05 -1.60
N GLN A 193 -8.04 18.02 -0.92
CA GLN A 193 -8.27 19.36 -1.46
C GLN A 193 -6.96 20.10 -1.72
N ASN A 194 -6.02 20.03 -0.77
CA ASN A 194 -4.71 20.66 -0.89
C ASN A 194 -3.87 20.03 -2.00
N GLU A 195 -3.96 18.72 -2.22
CA GLU A 195 -3.30 18.01 -3.32
C GLU A 195 -3.91 18.37 -4.67
N LYS A 196 -5.25 18.32 -4.77
CA LYS A 196 -6.00 18.72 -5.97
C LYS A 196 -5.60 20.12 -6.43
N ASN A 197 -5.50 21.08 -5.50
CA ASN A 197 -5.22 22.48 -5.80
C ASN A 197 -3.81 22.74 -6.37
N LYS A 198 -2.93 21.74 -6.42
CA LYS A 198 -1.63 21.84 -7.09
C LYS A 198 -1.72 21.71 -8.61
N PHE A 199 -2.81 21.14 -9.11
CA PHE A 199 -2.99 20.83 -10.53
C PHE A 199 -3.97 21.77 -11.21
N ASN A 200 -3.71 22.07 -12.48
CA ASN A 200 -4.64 22.76 -13.37
C ASN A 200 -5.25 21.82 -14.42
N ASP A 201 -4.61 20.66 -14.66
CA ASP A 201 -5.07 19.68 -15.64
C ASP A 201 -6.24 18.85 -15.06
N PRO A 202 -7.42 18.83 -15.72
CA PRO A 202 -8.54 18.01 -15.30
C PRO A 202 -8.23 16.53 -15.10
N ASN A 203 -7.29 15.95 -15.86
CA ASN A 203 -6.93 14.54 -15.73
C ASN A 203 -6.26 14.21 -14.38
N ASN A 204 -5.57 15.19 -13.79
CA ASN A 204 -4.93 15.05 -12.48
C ASN A 204 -5.82 15.55 -11.33
N ILE A 205 -6.81 16.40 -11.63
CA ILE A 205 -7.82 16.86 -10.68
C ILE A 205 -8.90 15.79 -10.45
N ALA A 206 -9.37 15.14 -11.52
CA ALA A 206 -10.51 14.24 -11.48
C ALA A 206 -10.36 13.07 -10.50
N PRO A 207 -9.18 12.42 -10.35
CA PRO A 207 -8.98 11.38 -9.35
C PRO A 207 -9.20 11.85 -7.90
N TYR A 208 -8.73 13.06 -7.56
CA TYR A 208 -8.97 13.64 -6.23
C TYR A 208 -10.44 14.02 -6.04
N ASP A 209 -11.09 14.58 -7.07
CA ASP A 209 -12.53 14.90 -7.02
C ASP A 209 -13.40 13.66 -6.84
N PHE A 210 -13.04 12.56 -7.51
CA PHE A 210 -13.69 11.28 -7.31
C PHE A 210 -13.57 10.82 -5.86
N GLU A 211 -12.38 10.93 -5.26
CA GLU A 211 -12.18 10.48 -3.88
C GLU A 211 -12.92 11.36 -2.86
N ILE A 212 -12.94 12.67 -3.07
CA ILE A 212 -13.71 13.61 -2.25
C ILE A 212 -15.21 13.29 -2.35
N ALA A 213 -15.73 13.06 -3.56
CA ALA A 213 -17.12 12.69 -3.77
C ALA A 213 -17.45 11.34 -3.12
N TYR A 214 -16.53 10.37 -3.20
CA TYR A 214 -16.69 9.07 -2.57
C TYR A 214 -16.73 9.18 -1.03
N LEU A 215 -15.89 10.02 -0.43
CA LEU A 215 -15.95 10.30 1.01
C LEU A 215 -17.30 10.90 1.41
N TYR A 216 -17.80 11.90 0.68
CA TYR A 216 -19.10 12.49 0.96
C TYR A 216 -20.24 11.50 0.78
N TYR A 217 -20.18 10.63 -0.23
CA TYR A 217 -21.11 9.54 -0.41
C TYR A 217 -21.13 8.61 0.82
N GLN A 218 -19.97 8.17 1.30
CA GLN A 218 -19.86 7.35 2.50
C GLN A 218 -20.45 8.03 3.75
N GLN A 219 -20.09 9.29 3.99
CA GLN A 219 -20.59 10.08 5.11
C GLN A 219 -22.12 10.24 5.04
N GLY A 220 -22.65 10.51 3.85
CA GLY A 220 -24.08 10.60 3.62
C GLY A 220 -24.86 9.34 3.98
N HIS A 221 -24.27 8.17 3.78
CA HIS A 221 -24.83 6.88 4.19
C HIS A 221 -24.74 6.60 5.70
N GLN A 222 -23.92 7.35 6.43
CA GLN A 222 -23.81 7.30 7.89
C GLN A 222 -24.74 8.31 8.59
N TYR A 223 -25.57 9.03 7.84
CA TYR A 223 -26.56 9.94 8.41
C TYR A 223 -27.54 9.18 9.31
N THR A 224 -27.65 9.68 10.54
CA THR A 224 -28.68 9.36 11.51
C THR A 224 -29.22 10.67 12.08
N GLU A 225 -30.33 10.64 12.84
CA GLU A 225 -30.82 11.85 13.53
C GLU A 225 -29.79 12.42 14.52
N GLU A 226 -28.84 11.59 14.98
CA GLU A 226 -27.76 11.94 15.91
C GLU A 226 -26.50 12.48 15.21
N THR A 227 -26.40 12.38 13.88
CA THR A 227 -25.27 12.87 13.05
C THR A 227 -25.73 13.88 11.98
N PRO A 228 -26.31 15.03 12.38
CA PRO A 228 -26.93 15.99 11.47
C PRO A 228 -25.98 16.61 10.44
N GLU A 229 -24.67 16.65 10.73
CA GLU A 229 -23.61 17.12 9.83
C GLU A 229 -23.48 16.30 8.53
N HIS A 230 -23.97 15.04 8.53
CA HIS A 230 -23.95 14.18 7.34
C HIS A 230 -25.18 14.34 6.43
N ARG A 231 -26.23 15.04 6.90
CA ARG A 231 -27.55 15.15 6.23
C ARG A 231 -27.49 15.62 4.78
N TRP A 232 -26.51 16.48 4.43
CA TRP A 232 -26.43 17.11 3.11
C TRP A 232 -25.25 16.61 2.27
N LYS A 233 -24.56 15.55 2.70
CA LYS A 233 -23.38 15.03 1.98
C LYS A 233 -23.72 14.28 0.67
N LEU A 234 -24.99 13.88 0.49
CA LEU A 234 -25.50 13.25 -0.75
C LEU A 234 -26.13 14.24 -1.75
N LYS A 235 -26.13 15.54 -1.45
CA LYS A 235 -26.78 16.57 -2.28
C LYS A 235 -25.83 17.25 -3.25
#